data_AF-A0A8H7NEC0-F1
#
_entry.id   AF-A0A8H7NEC0-F1
#
_cell.length_a   1.000
_cell.length_b   1.000
_cell.length_c   1.000
_cell.angle_alpha   90.00
_cell.angle_beta   90.00
_cell.angle_gamma   90.00
#
_symmetry.space_group_name_H-M   'P 1'
#
loop_
_entity.id
_entity.type
_entity.pdbx_description
1 polymer ?
#
loop_
_entity_poly.entity_id
_entity_poly.type
_entity_poly.pdbx_seq_one_letter_code
_entity_poly.pdbx_strand_id
1 'polypeptide(L)'
;MDYKKAKQTFQALRKRAPSWVEDLEVYSTVLWHLKDEVPLSLLAHELTESHFQSPETWCAVGNSFSVCRSRDEAIRCFRRACQLSPQLPQAYSLLGYELMEQEDYYEAIGAFQRAIRVEPRFYTAWVGLGRAYERLSRNDVALEHYLTAVEINSSNPIIYTYVARVLETLQKRRSAIEYLRRGIRLSPRHSPWR
;
A
#
# COMPACT_ATOMS: atom_id res chain seq x y z
N MET A 1 1.28 -6.97 -10.26
CA MET A 1 2.72 -6.63 -10.09
C MET A 1 3.49 -7.90 -9.75
N ASP A 2 4.72 -8.05 -10.24
CA ASP A 2 5.57 -9.22 -9.96
C ASP A 2 6.56 -8.88 -8.84
N TYR A 3 6.16 -9.10 -7.59
CA TYR A 3 6.95 -8.75 -6.40
C TYR A 3 8.31 -9.47 -6.36
N LYS A 4 8.41 -10.67 -6.95
CA LYS A 4 9.68 -11.41 -7.02
C LYS A 4 10.69 -10.71 -7.92
N LYS A 5 10.25 -10.21 -9.07
CA LYS A 5 11.11 -9.42 -9.96
C LYS A 5 11.51 -8.09 -9.30
N ALA A 6 10.57 -7.41 -8.66
CA ALA A 6 10.85 -6.18 -7.92
C ALA A 6 11.92 -6.39 -6.83
N LYS A 7 11.80 -7.48 -6.06
CA LYS A 7 12.83 -7.85 -5.07
C LYS A 7 14.21 -8.01 -5.73
N GLN A 8 14.31 -8.73 -6.84
CA GLN A 8 15.58 -8.93 -7.55
C GLN A 8 16.19 -7.62 -8.07
N THR A 9 15.36 -6.71 -8.60
CA THR A 9 15.85 -5.41 -9.09
C THR A 9 16.38 -4.54 -7.96
N PHE A 10 15.69 -4.48 -6.82
CA PHE A 10 16.18 -3.76 -5.65
C PHE A 10 17.45 -4.38 -5.07
N GLN A 11 17.55 -5.72 -5.02
CA GLN A 11 18.79 -6.38 -4.59
C GLN A 11 19.97 -6.06 -5.52
N ALA A 12 19.74 -6.00 -6.83
CA ALA A 12 20.77 -5.59 -7.79
C ALA A 12 21.15 -4.11 -7.63
N LEU A 13 20.19 -3.23 -7.37
CA LEU A 13 20.41 -1.81 -7.10
C LEU A 13 21.30 -1.63 -5.86
N ARG A 14 20.97 -2.31 -4.75
CA ARG A 14 21.74 -2.23 -3.50
C ARG A 14 23.19 -2.71 -3.64
N LYS A 15 23.45 -3.71 -4.49
CA LYS A 15 24.81 -4.16 -4.80
C LYS A 15 25.62 -3.11 -5.58
N ARG A 16 24.95 -2.29 -6.40
CA ARG A 16 25.59 -1.25 -7.22
C ARG A 16 25.75 0.07 -6.47
N ALA A 17 24.79 0.42 -5.63
CA ALA A 17 24.78 1.65 -4.85
C ALA A 17 24.38 1.34 -3.39
N PRO A 18 25.35 0.93 -2.53
CA PRO A 18 25.07 0.57 -1.14
C PRO A 18 24.59 1.75 -0.28
N SER A 19 24.97 2.98 -0.64
CA SER A 19 24.59 4.22 0.04
C SER A 19 23.25 4.80 -0.42
N TRP A 20 22.57 4.14 -1.36
CA TRP A 20 21.27 4.60 -1.87
C TRP A 20 20.16 4.21 -0.88
N VAL A 21 19.50 5.21 -0.31
CA VAL A 21 18.45 5.04 0.72
C VAL A 21 17.07 5.42 0.22
N GLU A 22 17.01 6.25 -0.82
CA GLU A 22 15.75 6.68 -1.45
C GLU A 22 15.00 5.45 -2.00
N ASP A 23 13.67 5.46 -1.94
CA ASP A 23 12.77 4.38 -2.37
C ASP A 23 12.91 3.04 -1.61
N LEU A 24 13.72 2.96 -0.54
CA LEU A 24 13.83 1.74 0.26
C LEU A 24 12.56 1.41 1.03
N GLU A 25 11.68 2.39 1.26
CA GLU A 25 10.33 2.14 1.76
C GLU A 25 9.54 1.28 0.77
N VAL A 26 9.67 1.49 -0.54
CA VAL A 26 9.03 0.66 -1.57
C VAL A 26 9.61 -0.75 -1.54
N TYR A 27 10.93 -0.88 -1.42
CA TYR A 27 11.57 -2.19 -1.27
C TYR A 27 11.07 -2.93 -0.02
N SER A 28 10.95 -2.24 1.11
CA SER A 28 10.44 -2.83 2.35
C SER A 28 8.99 -3.31 2.21
N THR A 29 8.13 -2.58 1.48
CA THR A 29 6.76 -3.02 1.17
C THR A 29 6.75 -4.24 0.24
N VAL A 30 7.68 -4.34 -0.71
CA VAL A 30 7.83 -5.56 -1.55
C VAL A 30 8.20 -6.77 -0.69
N LEU A 31 9.13 -6.63 0.24
CA LEU A 31 9.52 -7.71 1.16
C LEU A 31 8.37 -8.11 2.09
N TRP A 32 7.61 -7.12 2.59
CA TRP A 32 6.39 -7.33 3.36
C TRP A 32 5.35 -8.14 2.57
N HIS A 33 5.09 -7.79 1.30
CA HIS A 33 4.17 -8.55 0.43
C HIS A 33 4.63 -9.99 0.18
N LEU A 34 5.94 -10.23 0.14
CA LEU A 34 6.51 -11.56 0.02
C LEU A 34 6.56 -12.33 1.35
N LYS A 35 6.24 -11.68 2.48
CA LYS A 35 6.35 -12.21 3.84
C LYS A 35 7.77 -12.72 4.15
N ASP A 36 8.76 -12.01 3.64
CA ASP A 36 10.15 -12.39 3.78
C ASP A 36 10.77 -11.67 4.99
N GLU A 37 10.66 -12.30 6.16
CA GLU A 37 11.02 -11.71 7.45
C GLU A 37 12.53 -11.44 7.57
N VAL A 38 13.38 -12.34 7.09
CA VAL A 38 14.83 -12.25 7.28
C VAL A 38 15.43 -11.06 6.53
N PRO A 39 15.19 -10.86 5.22
CA PRO A 39 15.72 -9.71 4.51
C PRO A 39 15.11 -8.38 4.98
N LEU A 40 13.88 -8.41 5.47
CA LEU A 40 13.20 -7.22 5.97
C LEU A 40 13.77 -6.77 7.32
N SER A 41 14.00 -7.70 8.24
CA SER A 41 14.65 -7.44 9.53
C SER A 41 16.09 -6.96 9.34
N LEU A 42 16.85 -7.60 8.44
CA LEU A 42 18.20 -7.17 8.10
C LEU A 42 18.22 -5.74 7.53
N LEU A 43 17.32 -5.46 6.57
CA LEU A 43 17.19 -4.11 6.01
C LEU A 43 16.85 -3.08 7.09
N ALA A 44 15.90 -3.39 7.98
CA ALA A 44 15.51 -2.51 9.07
C ALA A 44 16.71 -2.20 9.99
N HIS A 45 17.49 -3.22 10.36
CA HIS A 45 18.67 -3.06 11.20
C HIS A 45 19.75 -2.19 10.53
N GLU A 46 20.12 -2.50 9.28
CA GLU A 46 21.10 -1.73 8.51
C GLU A 46 20.72 -0.25 8.39
N LEU A 47 19.45 0.03 8.14
CA LEU A 47 18.93 1.40 8.02
C LEU A 47 18.89 2.14 9.36
N THR A 48 18.60 1.44 10.46
CA THR A 48 18.66 2.07 11.79
C THR A 48 20.06 2.48 12.20
N GLU A 49 21.09 1.74 11.79
CA GLU A 49 22.49 2.08 12.11
C GLU A 49 23.03 3.22 11.25
N SER A 50 22.71 3.20 9.96
CA SER A 50 23.26 4.15 8.98
C SER A 50 22.46 5.45 8.86
N HIS A 51 21.12 5.34 8.87
CA HIS A 51 20.20 6.42 8.49
C HIS A 51 19.01 6.53 9.45
N PHE A 52 19.27 6.56 10.75
CA PHE A 52 18.25 6.63 11.82
C PHE A 52 17.25 7.80 11.68
N GLN A 53 17.70 8.93 11.12
CA GLN A 53 16.87 10.14 10.98
C GLN A 53 16.02 10.14 9.70
N SER A 54 16.21 9.16 8.81
CA SER A 54 15.47 9.09 7.54
C SER A 54 14.08 8.47 7.77
N PRO A 55 13.02 8.99 7.12
CA PRO A 55 11.68 8.44 7.24
C PRO A 55 11.57 7.02 6.64
N GLU A 56 12.34 6.70 5.61
CA GLU A 56 12.37 5.40 4.92
C GLU A 56 12.79 4.28 5.88
N THR A 57 13.77 4.56 6.76
CA THR A 57 14.19 3.68 7.84
C THR A 57 13.01 3.29 8.73
N TRP A 58 12.23 4.28 9.18
CA TRP A 58 11.07 4.03 10.05
C TRP A 58 9.93 3.32 9.32
N CYS A 59 9.78 3.51 8.01
CA CYS A 59 8.88 2.72 7.18
C CYS A 59 9.35 1.25 7.09
N ALA A 60 10.64 1.00 6.88
CA ALA A 60 11.18 -0.36 6.80
C ALA A 60 11.08 -1.11 8.14
N VAL A 61 11.41 -0.44 9.25
CA VAL A 61 11.26 -0.96 10.61
C VAL A 61 9.78 -1.25 10.92
N GLY A 62 8.88 -0.31 10.58
CA GLY A 62 7.44 -0.50 10.76
C GLY A 62 6.91 -1.69 9.97
N ASN A 63 7.34 -1.86 8.72
CA ASN A 63 7.00 -3.03 7.91
C ASN A 63 7.54 -4.33 8.54
N SER A 64 8.76 -4.33 9.10
CA SER A 64 9.30 -5.49 9.82
C SER A 64 8.42 -5.89 11.00
N PHE A 65 8.01 -4.93 11.83
CA PHE A 65 7.11 -5.19 12.96
C PHE A 65 5.72 -5.65 12.50
N SER A 66 5.20 -5.10 11.41
CA SER A 66 3.93 -5.50 10.82
C SER A 66 3.94 -6.97 10.38
N VAL A 67 5.01 -7.45 9.73
CA VAL A 67 5.15 -8.88 9.38
C VAL A 67 5.16 -9.76 10.64
N CYS A 68 5.85 -9.33 11.69
CA CYS A 68 5.89 -10.01 12.98
C CYS A 68 4.59 -9.92 13.78
N ARG A 69 3.53 -9.27 13.25
CA ARG A 69 2.23 -9.03 13.91
C ARG A 69 2.31 -8.15 15.16
N SER A 70 3.40 -7.41 15.33
CA SER A 70 3.59 -6.39 16.37
C SER A 70 3.02 -5.05 15.88
N ARG A 71 1.69 -4.95 15.88
CA ARG A 71 0.95 -3.83 15.26
C ARG A 71 1.19 -2.49 15.96
N ASP A 72 1.22 -2.47 17.30
CA ASP A 72 1.42 -1.25 18.07
C ASP A 72 2.82 -0.65 17.87
N GLU A 73 3.83 -1.51 17.73
CA GLU A 73 5.19 -1.12 17.34
C GLU A 73 5.23 -0.58 15.92
N ALA A 74 4.56 -1.26 14.96
CA ALA A 74 4.50 -0.82 13.57
C ALA A 74 3.87 0.59 13.46
N ILE A 75 2.75 0.83 14.14
CA ILE A 75 2.08 2.14 14.17
C ILE A 75 2.97 3.22 14.77
N ARG A 76 3.68 2.91 15.87
CA ARG A 76 4.65 3.85 16.46
C ARG A 76 5.76 4.21 15.46
N CYS A 77 6.27 3.24 14.72
CA CYS A 77 7.29 3.47 13.68
C CYS A 77 6.73 4.31 12.53
N PHE A 78 5.53 4.01 12.02
CA PHE A 78 4.95 4.79 10.94
C PHE A 78 4.57 6.22 11.35
N ARG A 79 4.08 6.41 12.58
CA ARG A 79 3.89 7.75 13.15
C ARG A 79 5.22 8.51 13.23
N ARG A 80 6.31 7.84 13.60
CA ARG A 80 7.65 8.44 13.60
C ARG A 80 8.11 8.82 12.19
N ALA A 81 7.90 7.96 11.19
CA ALA A 81 8.19 8.28 9.79
C ALA A 81 7.43 9.53 9.32
N CYS A 82 6.13 9.62 9.65
CA CYS A 82 5.28 10.79 9.35
C CYS A 82 5.75 12.09 10.02
N GLN A 83 6.38 12.00 11.21
CA GLN A 83 6.93 13.16 11.91
C GLN A 83 8.24 13.64 11.28
N LEU A 84 9.09 12.71 10.84
CA LEU A 84 10.38 13.02 10.22
C LEU A 84 10.22 13.61 8.82
N SER A 85 9.29 13.07 8.03
CA SER A 85 8.93 13.63 6.73
C SER A 85 7.42 13.72 6.55
N PRO A 86 6.84 14.89 6.80
CA PRO A 86 5.42 15.16 6.52
C PRO A 86 5.06 15.13 5.03
N GLN A 87 6.07 15.04 4.13
CA GLN A 87 5.88 15.03 2.68
C GLN A 87 5.99 13.62 2.07
N LEU A 88 6.04 12.57 2.91
CA LEU A 88 6.10 11.18 2.44
C LEU A 88 4.71 10.53 2.46
N PRO A 89 3.98 10.43 1.33
CA PRO A 89 2.62 9.88 1.29
C PRO A 89 2.58 8.38 1.63
N GLN A 90 3.66 7.65 1.34
CA GLN A 90 3.83 6.23 1.66
C GLN A 90 3.71 5.99 3.18
N ALA A 91 4.37 6.81 4.01
CA ALA A 91 4.33 6.67 5.47
C ALA A 91 2.91 6.78 6.03
N TYR A 92 2.15 7.78 5.57
CA TYR A 92 0.75 7.95 5.96
C TYR A 92 -0.13 6.79 5.48
N SER A 93 0.16 6.23 4.31
CA SER A 93 -0.61 5.10 3.78
C SER A 93 -0.33 3.81 4.53
N LEU A 94 0.94 3.54 4.87
CA LEU A 94 1.32 2.40 5.72
C LEU A 94 0.70 2.52 7.12
N LEU A 95 0.74 3.71 7.72
CA LEU A 95 0.03 3.99 8.97
C LEU A 95 -1.47 3.70 8.84
N GLY A 96 -2.11 4.17 7.77
CA GLY A 96 -3.52 3.92 7.53
C GLY A 96 -3.86 2.44 7.39
N TYR A 97 -3.00 1.64 6.74
CA TYR A 97 -3.22 0.20 6.61
C TYR A 97 -3.09 -0.54 7.95
N GLU A 98 -2.15 -0.16 8.82
CA GLU A 98 -2.06 -0.78 10.16
C GLU A 98 -3.24 -0.40 11.05
N LEU A 99 -3.69 0.86 11.00
CA LEU A 99 -4.88 1.31 11.74
C LEU A 99 -6.14 0.57 11.27
N MET A 100 -6.26 0.29 9.96
CA MET A 100 -7.33 -0.54 9.42
C MET A 100 -7.32 -1.97 9.99
N GLU A 101 -6.14 -2.53 10.24
CA GLU A 101 -5.99 -3.87 10.83
C GLU A 101 -6.29 -3.88 12.34
N GLN A 102 -6.18 -2.73 13.01
CA GLN A 102 -6.66 -2.51 14.38
C GLN A 102 -8.15 -2.12 14.46
N GLU A 103 -8.84 -2.03 13.33
CA GLU A 103 -10.23 -1.58 13.22
C GLU A 103 -10.47 -0.11 13.60
N ASP A 104 -9.40 0.69 13.73
CA ASP A 104 -9.44 2.13 13.96
C ASP A 104 -9.70 2.90 12.65
N TYR A 105 -10.86 2.63 12.04
CA TYR A 105 -11.19 3.08 10.70
C TYR A 105 -11.21 4.60 10.53
N TYR A 106 -11.61 5.36 11.56
CA TYR A 106 -11.64 6.82 11.50
C TYR A 106 -10.24 7.44 11.48
N GLU A 107 -9.31 6.92 12.29
CA GLU A 107 -7.93 7.39 12.27
C GLU A 107 -7.24 6.98 10.96
N ALA A 108 -7.52 5.78 10.45
CA ALA A 108 -7.05 5.32 9.15
C ALA A 108 -7.49 6.25 8.01
N ILE A 109 -8.77 6.69 8.01
CA ILE A 109 -9.28 7.68 7.04
C ILE A 109 -8.47 8.97 7.13
N GLY A 110 -8.21 9.47 8.34
CA GLY A 110 -7.39 10.66 8.54
C GLY A 110 -5.97 10.52 7.99
N ALA A 111 -5.36 9.34 8.14
CA ALA A 111 -4.04 9.03 7.60
C ALA A 111 -4.06 8.99 6.06
N PHE A 112 -5.00 8.29 5.44
CA PHE A 112 -5.11 8.27 3.97
C PHE A 112 -5.44 9.65 3.38
N GLN A 113 -6.28 10.46 4.04
CA GLN A 113 -6.53 11.85 3.62
C GLN A 113 -5.28 12.72 3.70
N ARG A 114 -4.38 12.48 4.67
CA ARG A 114 -3.06 13.15 4.70
C ARG A 114 -2.19 12.71 3.53
N ALA A 115 -2.12 11.42 3.23
CA ALA A 115 -1.38 10.91 2.07
C ALA A 115 -1.87 11.56 0.76
N ILE A 116 -3.18 11.69 0.57
CA ILE A 116 -3.78 12.34 -0.62
C ILE A 116 -3.49 13.84 -0.67
N ARG A 117 -3.46 14.53 0.48
CA ARG A 117 -3.10 15.96 0.51
C ARG A 117 -1.65 16.20 0.12
N VAL A 118 -0.77 15.29 0.53
CA VAL A 118 0.66 15.34 0.16
C VAL A 118 0.83 15.02 -1.32
N GLU A 119 0.23 13.93 -1.80
CA GLU A 119 0.28 13.54 -3.20
C GLU A 119 -1.12 13.11 -3.71
N PRO A 120 -1.85 14.01 -4.40
CA PRO A 120 -3.19 13.71 -4.89
C PRO A 120 -3.26 12.55 -5.89
N ARG A 121 -2.15 12.26 -6.59
CA ARG A 121 -2.03 11.16 -7.55
C ARG A 121 -1.53 9.85 -6.91
N PHE A 122 -1.44 9.79 -5.58
CA PHE A 122 -1.06 8.56 -4.88
C PHE A 122 -2.24 7.59 -4.78
N TYR A 123 -2.46 6.80 -5.85
CA TYR A 123 -3.63 5.92 -5.98
C TYR A 123 -3.81 4.93 -4.81
N THR A 124 -2.71 4.52 -4.17
CA THR A 124 -2.74 3.57 -3.04
C THR A 124 -3.49 4.14 -1.83
N ALA A 125 -3.44 5.46 -1.59
CA ALA A 125 -4.21 6.10 -0.52
C ALA A 125 -5.71 6.20 -0.87
N TRP A 126 -6.06 6.44 -2.13
CA TRP A 126 -7.46 6.40 -2.60
C TRP A 126 -8.08 5.00 -2.44
N VAL A 127 -7.31 3.96 -2.78
CA VAL A 127 -7.70 2.56 -2.49
C VAL A 127 -7.87 2.33 -0.99
N GLY A 128 -6.95 2.87 -0.17
CA GLY A 128 -7.04 2.84 1.29
C GLY A 128 -8.33 3.47 1.83
N LEU A 129 -8.68 4.67 1.35
CA LEU A 129 -9.95 5.33 1.70
C LEU A 129 -11.16 4.50 1.30
N GLY A 130 -11.20 3.98 0.07
CA GLY A 130 -12.28 3.12 -0.38
C GLY A 130 -12.47 1.92 0.56
N ARG A 131 -11.37 1.28 0.97
CA ARG A 131 -11.40 0.13 1.90
C ARG A 131 -11.92 0.53 3.28
N ALA A 132 -11.51 1.71 3.78
CA ALA A 132 -11.98 2.22 5.07
C ALA A 132 -13.48 2.50 5.07
N TYR A 133 -14.00 3.12 4.01
CA TYR A 133 -15.44 3.37 3.87
C TYR A 133 -16.25 2.08 3.64
N GLU A 134 -15.72 1.08 2.92
CA GLU A 134 -16.32 -0.26 2.85
C GLU A 134 -16.48 -0.88 4.25
N ARG A 135 -15.45 -0.78 5.12
CA ARG A 135 -15.53 -1.29 6.50
C ARG A 135 -16.56 -0.56 7.35
N LEU A 136 -16.83 0.71 7.04
CA LEU A 136 -17.90 1.50 7.66
C LEU A 136 -19.27 1.31 6.99
N SER A 137 -19.42 0.34 6.09
CA SER A 137 -20.64 0.11 5.30
C SER A 137 -21.09 1.29 4.42
N ARG A 138 -20.21 2.26 4.16
CA ARG A 138 -20.49 3.42 3.30
C ARG A 138 -20.05 3.12 1.86
N ASN A 139 -20.70 2.12 1.26
CA ASN A 139 -20.33 1.56 -0.04
C ASN A 139 -20.39 2.59 -1.19
N ASP A 140 -21.33 3.54 -1.16
CA ASP A 140 -21.42 4.58 -2.20
C ASP A 140 -20.18 5.49 -2.20
N VAL A 141 -19.74 5.92 -1.02
CA VAL A 141 -18.53 6.74 -0.85
C VAL A 141 -17.27 5.95 -1.19
N ALA A 142 -17.22 4.67 -0.80
CA ALA A 142 -16.12 3.79 -1.16
C ALA A 142 -15.97 3.65 -2.68
N LEU A 143 -17.09 3.54 -3.40
CA LEU A 143 -17.09 3.43 -4.86
C LEU A 143 -16.47 4.67 -5.50
N GLU A 144 -16.83 5.88 -5.06
CA GLU A 144 -16.25 7.13 -5.58
C GLU A 144 -14.73 7.13 -5.45
N HIS A 145 -14.19 6.78 -4.28
CA HIS A 145 -12.74 6.72 -4.06
C HIS A 145 -12.05 5.62 -4.86
N TYR A 146 -12.71 4.50 -5.13
CA TYR A 146 -12.14 3.49 -6.03
C TYR A 146 -12.13 3.94 -7.48
N LEU A 147 -13.16 4.66 -7.93
CA LEU A 147 -13.19 5.21 -9.27
C LEU A 147 -12.09 6.25 -9.49
N THR A 148 -11.83 7.14 -8.52
CA THR A 148 -10.69 8.06 -8.61
C THR A 148 -9.35 7.31 -8.65
N ALA A 149 -9.20 6.23 -7.89
CA ALA A 149 -8.01 5.37 -7.97
C ALA A 149 -7.84 4.73 -9.36
N VAL A 150 -8.93 4.34 -10.04
CA VAL A 150 -8.92 3.82 -11.42
C VAL A 150 -8.51 4.90 -12.41
N GLU A 151 -9.00 6.13 -12.25
CA GLU A 151 -8.61 7.25 -13.12
C GLU A 151 -7.12 7.57 -13.03
N ILE A 152 -6.56 7.50 -11.81
CA ILE A 152 -5.13 7.72 -11.57
C ILE A 152 -4.29 6.55 -12.10
N ASN A 153 -4.70 5.30 -11.86
CA ASN A 153 -3.98 4.12 -12.30
C ASN A 153 -4.90 3.10 -13.00
N SER A 154 -5.17 3.36 -14.27
CA SER A 154 -6.01 2.51 -15.12
C SER A 154 -5.36 1.17 -15.51
N SER A 155 -4.05 1.02 -15.25
CA SER A 155 -3.30 -0.20 -15.58
C SER A 155 -3.39 -1.28 -14.51
N ASN A 156 -3.80 -0.93 -13.28
CA ASN A 156 -3.79 -1.86 -12.16
C ASN A 156 -5.09 -2.67 -12.08
N PRO A 157 -5.07 -3.98 -12.39
CA PRO A 157 -6.26 -4.83 -12.42
C PRO A 157 -6.91 -4.99 -11.03
N ILE A 158 -6.13 -4.86 -9.96
CA ILE A 158 -6.61 -5.03 -8.58
C ILE A 158 -7.64 -3.94 -8.24
N ILE A 159 -7.46 -2.72 -8.74
CA ILE A 159 -8.40 -1.61 -8.46
C ILE A 159 -9.78 -1.91 -9.06
N TYR A 160 -9.83 -2.49 -10.26
CA TYR A 160 -11.08 -2.94 -10.90
C TYR A 160 -11.80 -4.01 -10.10
N THR A 161 -11.07 -4.90 -9.40
CA THR A 161 -11.69 -5.90 -8.54
C THR A 161 -12.33 -5.29 -7.29
N TYR A 162 -11.73 -4.24 -6.72
CA TYR A 162 -12.35 -3.50 -5.60
C TYR A 162 -13.63 -2.77 -6.05
N VAL A 163 -13.59 -2.07 -7.19
CA VAL A 163 -14.78 -1.43 -7.78
C VAL A 163 -15.90 -2.45 -8.01
N ALA A 164 -15.59 -3.59 -8.61
CA ALA A 164 -16.57 -4.63 -8.89
C ALA A 164 -17.20 -5.21 -7.61
N ARG A 165 -16.39 -5.44 -6.57
CA ARG A 165 -16.88 -5.91 -5.27
C ARG A 165 -17.87 -4.94 -4.66
N VAL A 166 -17.55 -3.64 -4.64
CA VAL A 166 -18.47 -2.61 -4.12
C VAL A 166 -19.74 -2.50 -4.98
N LEU A 167 -19.63 -2.62 -6.30
CA LEU A 167 -20.81 -2.61 -7.17
C LEU A 167 -21.72 -3.81 -6.93
N GLU A 168 -21.16 -4.96 -6.56
CA GLU A 168 -21.93 -6.14 -6.15
C GLU A 168 -22.68 -5.90 -4.83
N THR A 169 -22.04 -5.30 -3.82
CA THR A 169 -22.71 -4.96 -2.56
C THR A 169 -23.82 -3.93 -2.75
N LEU A 170 -23.68 -3.03 -3.73
CA LEU A 170 -24.71 -2.07 -4.16
C LEU A 170 -25.76 -2.66 -5.11
N GLN A 171 -25.76 -3.98 -5.35
CA GLN A 171 -26.66 -4.69 -6.28
C GLN A 171 -26.58 -4.23 -7.76
N LYS A 172 -25.54 -3.48 -8.13
CA LYS A 172 -25.28 -3.01 -9.51
C LYS A 172 -24.53 -4.07 -10.32
N ARG A 173 -25.12 -5.26 -10.42
CA ARG A 173 -24.48 -6.48 -10.97
C ARG A 173 -23.98 -6.33 -12.41
N ARG A 174 -24.73 -5.61 -13.26
CA ARG A 174 -24.33 -5.37 -14.66
C ARG A 174 -23.01 -4.61 -14.76
N SER A 175 -22.90 -3.51 -14.01
CA SER A 175 -21.69 -2.69 -13.97
C SER A 175 -20.52 -3.46 -13.37
N ALA A 176 -20.74 -4.24 -12.29
CA ALA A 176 -19.70 -5.06 -11.67
C ALA A 176 -19.02 -6.01 -12.67
N ILE A 177 -19.80 -6.71 -13.50
CA ILE A 177 -19.28 -7.62 -14.53
C ILE A 177 -18.44 -6.87 -15.58
N GLU A 178 -18.85 -5.66 -15.95
CA GLU A 178 -18.10 -4.85 -16.91
C GLU A 178 -16.71 -4.46 -16.37
N TYR A 179 -16.64 -4.02 -15.11
CA TYR A 179 -15.38 -3.68 -14.46
C TYR A 179 -14.47 -4.91 -14.28
N LEU A 180 -15.01 -6.07 -13.93
CA LEU A 180 -14.25 -7.32 -13.89
C LEU A 180 -13.68 -7.69 -15.26
N ARG A 181 -14.48 -7.57 -16.33
CA ARG A 181 -14.03 -7.82 -17.71
C ARG A 181 -12.89 -6.87 -18.09
N ARG A 182 -12.94 -5.60 -17.68
CA ARG A 182 -11.83 -4.65 -17.88
C ARG A 182 -10.57 -5.09 -17.12
N GLY A 183 -10.68 -5.46 -15.85
CA GLY A 183 -9.55 -5.95 -15.05
C GLY A 183 -8.89 -7.21 -15.61
N ILE A 184 -9.67 -8.16 -16.12
CA ILE A 184 -9.15 -9.40 -16.75
C ILE A 184 -8.37 -9.08 -18.03
N ARG A 185 -8.87 -8.16 -18.87
CA ARG A 185 -8.15 -7.74 -20.09
C ARG A 185 -6.76 -7.16 -19.78
N LEU A 186 -6.63 -6.46 -18.65
CA LEU A 186 -5.37 -5.88 -18.19
C LEU A 186 -4.42 -6.91 -17.55
N SER A 187 -4.91 -8.11 -17.22
CA SER A 187 -4.11 -9.23 -16.70
C SER A 187 -4.10 -10.41 -17.67
N PRO A 188 -3.26 -10.39 -18.73
CA PRO A 188 -3.18 -11.50 -19.69
C PRO A 188 -2.74 -12.85 -19.09
N ARG A 189 -2.34 -12.89 -17.81
CA ARG A 189 -1.82 -14.08 -17.12
C ARG A 189 -2.89 -15.00 -16.54
N HIS A 190 -4.17 -14.64 -16.58
CA HIS A 190 -5.26 -15.49 -16.09
C HIS A 190 -6.31 -15.76 -17.18
N SER A 191 -5.87 -16.18 -18.37
CA SER A 191 -6.74 -16.94 -19.27
C SER A 191 -6.64 -18.41 -18.87
N PRO A 192 -7.71 -19.05 -18.35
CA PRO A 192 -7.76 -20.50 -18.20
C PRO A 192 -7.93 -21.21 -19.56
N TRP A 193 -8.02 -20.46 -20.66
CA TRP A 193 -8.14 -20.97 -22.02
C TRP A 193 -6.89 -20.60 -22.82
N ARG A 194 -5.81 -21.35 -22.61
CA ARG A 194 -4.78 -21.65 -23.61
C ARG A 194 -4.14 -22.99 -23.27
#